data_AF-A0A381KM68-F1
#
_entry.id   AF-A0A381KM68-F1
#
_cell.length_a   1.000
_cell.length_b   1.000
_cell.length_c   1.000
_cell.angle_alpha   90.00
_cell.angle_beta   90.00
_cell.angle_gamma   90.00
#
_symmetry.space_group_name_H-M   'P 1'
#
loop_
_entity.id
_entity.type
_entity.pdbx_description
1 polymer ?
#
loop_
_entity_poly.entity_id
_entity_poly.type
_entity_poly.pdbx_seq_one_letter_code
_entity_poly.pdbx_strand_id
1 'polypeptide(L)'
;MKRLQKLWDEETKPNIQLYYPQKNKEYAIISSCFTGIGTAIKIQHLLSESLIGIVDVKIIPYDYDSLVSMGDKEPVFEMYDVMAIVGTANPNVNGVDFILLEDIISGKGEDDVFRIFSRVVENEKIKNINDSIVKNFSLIRVIDSLTILDSKKIIERIEEGINAIENIQKKKLSNDKKISLYVHLSCMIERLVRQTEIEEYTDMDLLIKNHHSEVKLIKNAFSVLEKSYSVQIPISEIGYIYNIIYGLPQ
;
A
#
# COMPACT_ATOMS: atom_id res chain seq x y z
N MET A 1 30.82 55.24 -47.66
CA MET A 1 30.95 53.96 -46.91
C MET A 1 30.31 53.94 -45.51
N LYS A 2 29.98 55.08 -44.86
CA LYS A 2 29.31 55.07 -43.53
C LYS A 2 27.76 54.99 -43.54
N ARG A 3 27.10 54.96 -44.71
CA ARG A 3 25.63 54.94 -44.82
C ARG A 3 25.04 53.55 -45.12
N LEU A 4 25.87 52.61 -45.59
CA LEU A 4 25.49 51.21 -45.81
C LEU A 4 25.63 50.35 -44.55
N GLN A 5 26.54 50.73 -43.65
CA GLN A 5 26.75 50.03 -42.37
C GLN A 5 25.58 50.22 -41.39
N LYS A 6 24.80 51.30 -41.55
CA LYS A 6 23.65 51.61 -40.70
C LYS A 6 22.36 50.88 -41.12
N LEU A 7 22.35 50.27 -42.30
CA LEU A 7 21.21 49.51 -42.84
C LEU A 7 21.33 48.00 -42.58
N TRP A 8 22.46 47.52 -42.03
CA TRP A 8 22.63 46.13 -41.61
C TRP A 8 22.33 45.87 -40.13
N ASP A 9 22.18 46.91 -39.31
CA ASP A 9 21.84 46.77 -37.89
C ASP A 9 20.32 46.70 -37.63
N GLU A 10 19.48 46.86 -38.68
CA GLU A 10 18.01 46.89 -38.53
C GLU A 10 17.28 45.62 -39.01
N GLU A 11 17.96 44.62 -39.57
CA GLU A 11 17.31 43.36 -39.93
C GLU A 11 17.70 42.20 -39.01
N THR A 12 16.68 41.75 -38.27
CA THR A 12 16.51 40.37 -37.77
C THR A 12 17.37 39.95 -36.58
N LYS A 13 17.14 40.56 -35.41
CA LYS A 13 17.13 39.73 -34.20
C LYS A 13 15.91 38.83 -34.29
N PRO A 14 16.05 37.50 -34.44
CA PRO A 14 14.88 36.64 -34.37
C PRO A 14 14.29 36.81 -32.97
N ASN A 15 13.06 37.31 -32.90
CA ASN A 15 12.29 37.30 -31.67
C ASN A 15 11.85 35.85 -31.46
N ILE A 16 12.79 35.01 -31.02
CA ILE A 16 12.52 33.63 -30.66
C ILE A 16 11.80 33.68 -29.32
N GLN A 17 10.48 33.92 -29.35
CA GLN A 17 9.64 33.43 -28.28
C GLN A 17 9.68 31.90 -28.40
N LEU A 18 10.57 31.28 -27.62
CA LEU A 18 10.54 29.85 -27.37
C LEU A 18 9.19 29.57 -26.71
N TYR A 19 8.20 29.24 -27.52
CA TYR A 19 7.00 28.56 -27.07
C TYR A 19 7.46 27.16 -26.66
N TYR A 20 7.92 27.04 -25.41
CA TYR A 20 7.92 25.76 -24.75
C TYR A 20 6.45 25.33 -24.71
N PRO A 21 6.06 24.20 -25.33
CA PRO A 21 4.76 23.65 -25.01
C PRO A 21 4.74 23.51 -23.49
N GLN A 22 3.76 24.11 -22.82
CA GLN A 22 3.46 23.77 -21.44
C GLN A 22 3.00 22.31 -21.46
N LYS A 23 3.96 21.41 -21.46
CA LYS A 23 3.72 20.00 -21.23
C LYS A 23 3.22 19.97 -19.80
N ASN A 24 1.96 19.62 -19.59
CA ASN A 24 1.46 19.34 -18.25
C ASN A 24 2.45 18.38 -17.61
N LYS A 25 3.03 18.79 -16.48
CA LYS A 25 4.00 17.98 -15.77
C LYS A 25 3.32 16.66 -15.40
N GLU A 26 4.05 15.56 -15.51
CA GLU A 26 3.53 14.27 -15.06
C GLU A 26 3.30 14.32 -13.54
N TYR A 27 2.22 13.69 -13.07
CA TYR A 27 1.97 13.55 -11.64
C TYR A 27 3.02 12.67 -10.99
N ALA A 28 3.49 13.08 -9.82
CA ALA A 28 4.44 12.30 -9.04
C ALA A 28 4.08 12.24 -7.55
N ILE A 29 4.46 11.13 -6.92
CA ILE A 29 4.54 10.99 -5.47
C ILE A 29 6.00 10.77 -5.12
N ILE A 30 6.50 11.53 -4.16
CA ILE A 30 7.85 11.32 -3.63
C ILE A 30 7.78 10.25 -2.54
N SER A 31 8.63 9.23 -2.63
CA SER A 31 8.88 8.33 -1.50
C SER A 31 10.14 8.76 -0.77
N SER A 32 10.06 8.92 0.56
CA SER A 32 11.21 9.29 1.37
C SER A 32 11.21 8.59 2.73
N CYS A 33 12.40 8.37 3.31
CA CYS A 33 12.52 7.72 4.60
C CYS A 33 13.71 8.28 5.38
N PHE A 34 13.50 8.55 6.67
CA PHE A 34 14.54 8.98 7.59
C PHE A 34 15.74 8.03 7.66
N THR A 35 15.52 6.73 7.44
CA THR A 35 16.59 5.71 7.48
C THR A 35 17.45 5.67 6.21
N GLY A 36 17.14 6.52 5.22
CA GLY A 36 17.91 6.69 3.99
C GLY A 36 17.22 6.19 2.72
N ILE A 37 17.89 6.43 1.59
CA ILE A 37 17.35 6.20 0.23
C ILE A 37 16.97 4.74 -0.04
N GLY A 38 17.65 3.77 0.59
CA GLY A 38 17.34 2.34 0.41
C GLY A 38 15.92 1.99 0.85
N THR A 39 15.45 2.56 1.97
CA THR A 39 14.07 2.37 2.42
C THR A 39 13.10 3.15 1.53
N ALA A 40 13.47 4.36 1.07
CA ALA A 40 12.66 5.12 0.11
C ALA A 40 12.40 4.35 -1.19
N ILE A 41 13.37 3.58 -1.68
CA ILE A 41 13.21 2.68 -2.84
C ILE A 41 12.25 1.52 -2.54
N LYS A 42 12.27 0.95 -1.33
CA LYS A 42 11.28 -0.08 -0.95
C LYS A 42 9.85 0.48 -0.95
N ILE A 43 9.68 1.70 -0.43
CA ILE A 43 8.39 2.41 -0.46
C ILE A 43 7.98 2.69 -1.91
N GLN A 44 8.93 3.11 -2.76
CA GLN A 44 8.68 3.32 -4.18
C GLN A 44 8.14 2.05 -4.83
N HIS A 45 8.80 0.90 -4.61
CA HIS A 45 8.39 -0.37 -5.18
C HIS A 45 6.98 -0.77 -4.71
N LEU A 46 6.72 -0.70 -3.39
CA LEU A 46 5.40 -0.97 -2.81
C LEU A 46 4.31 -0.14 -3.49
N LEU A 47 4.49 1.18 -3.56
CA LEU A 47 3.48 2.08 -4.12
C LEU A 47 3.31 1.86 -5.63
N SER A 48 4.41 1.66 -6.36
CA SER A 48 4.36 1.42 -7.81
C SER A 48 3.57 0.15 -8.14
N GLU A 49 3.84 -0.96 -7.44
CA GLU A 49 3.09 -2.21 -7.61
C GLU A 49 1.62 -2.10 -7.16
N SER A 50 1.31 -1.18 -6.25
CA SER A 50 -0.05 -0.98 -5.73
C SER A 50 -0.90 -0.05 -6.58
N LEU A 51 -0.28 0.76 -7.43
CA LEU A 51 -0.91 1.78 -8.25
C LEU A 51 -0.95 1.39 -9.73
N ILE A 52 -0.18 0.38 -10.13
CA ILE A 52 -0.05 -0.08 -11.52
C ILE A 52 -1.42 -0.44 -12.12
N GLY A 53 -1.72 0.15 -13.28
CA GLY A 53 -2.99 -0.06 -13.98
C GLY A 53 -4.21 0.61 -13.33
N ILE A 54 -4.04 1.30 -12.19
CA ILE A 54 -5.11 2.05 -11.52
C ILE A 54 -5.00 3.54 -11.82
N VAL A 55 -3.81 4.11 -11.64
CA VAL A 55 -3.51 5.54 -11.83
C VAL A 55 -2.20 5.73 -12.59
N ASP A 56 -2.09 6.82 -13.36
CA ASP A 56 -0.85 7.22 -14.03
C ASP A 56 -0.09 8.25 -13.18
N VAL A 57 0.70 7.75 -12.23
CA VAL A 57 1.51 8.56 -11.29
C VAL A 57 2.89 7.94 -11.15
N LYS A 58 3.94 8.76 -11.24
CA LYS A 58 5.32 8.32 -11.02
C LYS A 58 5.66 8.32 -9.53
N ILE A 59 6.29 7.26 -9.05
CA ILE A 59 6.84 7.23 -7.68
C ILE A 59 8.34 7.48 -7.74
N ILE A 60 8.82 8.52 -7.04
CA ILE A 60 10.21 9.00 -7.12
C ILE A 60 10.86 8.89 -5.73
N PRO A 61 11.88 8.04 -5.56
CA PRO A 61 12.59 7.95 -4.30
C PRO A 61 13.48 9.16 -4.13
N TYR A 62 13.45 9.78 -2.95
CA TYR A 62 14.21 10.97 -2.66
C TYR A 62 14.83 10.91 -1.27
N ASP A 63 16.02 11.51 -1.17
CA ASP A 63 16.76 11.58 0.08
C ASP A 63 16.06 12.52 1.08
N TYR A 64 15.90 12.05 2.32
CA TYR A 64 15.13 12.75 3.34
C TYR A 64 15.80 14.05 3.78
N ASP A 65 17.12 14.04 3.99
CA ASP A 65 17.87 15.21 4.46
C ASP A 65 17.89 16.31 3.39
N SER A 66 17.91 15.91 2.12
CA SER A 66 17.77 16.83 0.97
C SER A 66 16.41 17.54 0.98
N LEU A 67 15.30 16.81 1.18
CA LEU A 67 13.96 17.41 1.32
C LEU A 67 13.85 18.34 2.54
N VAL A 68 14.48 17.99 3.67
CA VAL A 68 14.48 18.84 4.87
C VAL A 68 15.27 20.14 4.65
N SER A 69 16.39 20.06 3.92
CA SER A 69 17.31 21.20 3.73
C SER A 69 16.89 22.14 2.61
N MET A 70 16.46 21.61 1.46
CA MET A 70 16.11 22.41 0.28
C MET A 70 14.61 22.55 0.07
N GLY A 71 13.79 21.67 0.66
CA GLY A 71 12.34 21.76 0.58
C GLY A 71 11.81 21.70 -0.85
N ASP A 72 10.94 22.66 -1.19
CA ASP A 72 10.31 22.83 -2.49
C ASP A 72 11.27 23.32 -3.59
N LYS A 73 12.53 23.61 -3.24
CA LYS A 73 13.59 24.00 -4.20
C LYS A 73 14.30 22.82 -4.84
N GLU A 74 14.01 21.60 -4.40
CA GLU A 74 14.56 20.40 -5.03
C GLU A 74 14.10 20.30 -6.50
N PRO A 75 14.97 19.90 -7.45
CA PRO A 75 14.64 19.86 -8.88
C PRO A 75 13.38 19.04 -9.23
N VAL A 76 13.04 18.05 -8.39
CA VAL A 76 11.85 17.22 -8.56
C VAL A 76 10.55 18.04 -8.62
N PHE A 77 10.44 19.14 -7.87
CA PHE A 77 9.26 20.02 -7.86
C PHE A 77 9.18 20.90 -9.12
N GLU A 78 10.30 21.16 -9.79
CA GLU A 78 10.31 21.81 -11.11
C GLU A 78 9.95 20.82 -12.23
N MET A 79 10.32 19.55 -12.09
CA MET A 79 10.13 18.53 -13.11
C MET A 79 8.73 17.89 -13.11
N TYR A 80 8.09 17.75 -11.94
CA TYR A 80 6.84 17.02 -11.78
C TYR A 80 5.75 17.85 -11.09
N ASP A 81 4.50 17.44 -11.27
CA ASP A 81 3.40 17.89 -10.41
C ASP A 81 3.34 16.95 -9.19
N VAL A 82 4.06 17.33 -8.12
CA VAL A 82 4.20 16.49 -6.93
C VAL A 82 2.93 16.57 -6.09
N MET A 83 2.19 15.47 -6.06
CA MET A 83 0.92 15.38 -5.36
C MET A 83 1.08 15.24 -3.85
N ALA A 84 2.08 14.47 -3.42
CA ALA A 84 2.38 14.19 -2.03
C ALA A 84 3.78 13.61 -1.82
N ILE A 85 4.23 13.64 -0.57
CA ILE A 85 5.38 12.89 -0.06
C ILE A 85 4.85 11.77 0.83
N VAL A 86 5.25 10.52 0.56
CA VAL A 86 4.92 9.35 1.36
C VAL A 86 6.18 8.83 2.02
N GLY A 87 6.15 8.64 3.34
CA GLY A 87 7.34 8.22 4.06
C GLY A 87 7.10 7.76 5.49
N THR A 88 8.20 7.49 6.19
CA THR A 88 8.16 7.13 7.62
C THR A 88 8.35 8.33 8.56
N ALA A 89 8.73 9.49 8.01
CA ALA A 89 8.94 10.73 8.74
C ALA A 89 8.63 11.92 7.83
N ASN A 90 8.05 12.99 8.38
CA ASN A 90 7.65 14.17 7.61
C ASN A 90 8.83 15.13 7.44
N PRO A 91 9.31 15.40 6.21
CA PRO A 91 10.36 16.39 5.96
C PRO A 91 9.87 17.85 6.11
N ASN A 92 8.55 18.07 6.29
CA ASN A 92 7.90 19.38 6.43
C ASN A 92 8.14 20.31 5.23
N VAL A 93 8.03 19.78 4.01
CA VAL A 93 8.10 20.57 2.78
C VAL A 93 6.85 21.43 2.62
N ASN A 94 7.03 22.73 2.41
CA ASN A 94 5.92 23.66 2.29
C ASN A 94 5.08 23.41 1.03
N GLY A 95 3.76 23.46 1.18
CA GLY A 95 2.82 23.39 0.04
C GLY A 95 2.63 21.98 -0.55
N VAL A 96 3.18 20.94 0.08
CA VAL A 96 3.07 19.55 -0.37
C VAL A 96 2.51 18.70 0.75
N ASP A 97 1.50 17.89 0.45
CA ASP A 97 0.91 16.97 1.43
C ASP A 97 1.92 15.89 1.82
N PHE A 98 1.96 15.54 3.10
CA PHE A 98 2.73 14.41 3.61
C PHE A 98 1.80 13.33 4.15
N ILE A 99 2.08 12.07 3.83
CA ILE A 99 1.40 10.93 4.44
C ILE A 99 2.41 9.99 5.08
N LEU A 100 2.14 9.59 6.32
CA LEU A 100 2.82 8.47 6.94
C LEU A 100 2.40 7.18 6.26
N LEU A 101 3.39 6.41 5.80
CA LEU A 101 3.15 5.11 5.18
C LEU A 101 2.35 4.17 6.10
N GLU A 102 2.61 4.22 7.41
CA GLU A 102 1.88 3.43 8.40
C GLU A 102 0.40 3.79 8.49
N ASP A 103 0.05 5.07 8.27
CA ASP A 103 -1.35 5.51 8.28
C ASP A 103 -2.08 5.01 7.03
N ILE A 104 -1.43 5.03 5.86
CA ILE A 104 -1.98 4.43 4.63
C ILE A 104 -2.25 2.95 4.85
N ILE A 105 -1.27 2.24 5.39
CA ILE A 105 -1.33 0.80 5.60
C ILE A 105 -2.39 0.43 6.64
N SER A 106 -2.48 1.15 7.76
CA SER A 106 -3.45 0.88 8.82
C SER A 106 -4.88 1.34 8.51
N GLY A 107 -5.05 2.11 7.42
CA GLY A 107 -6.33 2.68 7.01
C GLY A 107 -6.71 3.96 7.76
N LYS A 108 -5.88 4.43 8.68
CA LYS A 108 -6.03 5.75 9.31
C LYS A 108 -5.84 6.90 8.31
N GLY A 109 -5.06 6.64 7.27
CA GLY A 109 -4.80 7.57 6.16
C GLY A 109 -5.76 7.43 5.00
N GLU A 110 -6.92 6.76 5.16
CA GLU A 110 -7.91 6.63 4.06
C GLU A 110 -8.35 8.01 3.53
N ASP A 111 -8.57 8.97 4.43
CA ASP A 111 -8.90 10.35 4.07
C ASP A 111 -7.76 11.07 3.33
N ASP A 112 -6.50 10.76 3.67
CA ASP A 112 -5.32 11.33 3.01
C ASP A 112 -5.15 10.77 1.60
N VAL A 113 -5.27 9.45 1.46
CA VAL A 113 -5.27 8.76 0.16
C VAL A 113 -6.40 9.32 -0.71
N PHE A 114 -7.59 9.49 -0.15
CA PHE A 114 -8.72 10.08 -0.85
C PHE A 114 -8.45 11.52 -1.30
N ARG A 115 -7.91 12.36 -0.41
CA ARG A 115 -7.58 13.75 -0.72
C ARG A 115 -6.57 13.88 -1.86
N ILE A 116 -5.57 13.00 -1.90
CA ILE A 116 -4.51 13.03 -2.92
C ILE A 116 -5.01 12.49 -4.25
N PHE A 117 -5.67 11.34 -4.25
CA PHE A 117 -6.04 10.66 -5.49
C PHE A 117 -7.36 11.16 -6.10
N SER A 118 -8.23 11.85 -5.36
CA SER A 118 -9.47 12.44 -5.90
C SER A 118 -9.25 13.46 -7.02
N ARG A 119 -8.04 14.02 -7.12
CA ARG A 119 -7.66 14.93 -8.22
C ARG A 119 -7.37 14.21 -9.54
N VAL A 120 -7.08 12.90 -9.48
CA VAL A 120 -6.61 12.11 -10.63
C VAL A 120 -7.50 10.90 -10.94
N VAL A 121 -8.32 10.44 -9.98
CA VAL A 121 -9.22 9.30 -10.16
C VAL A 121 -10.55 9.41 -9.40
N GLU A 122 -11.53 8.64 -9.87
CA GLU A 122 -12.85 8.47 -9.25
C GLU A 122 -12.78 7.68 -7.94
N ASN A 123 -13.74 7.92 -7.05
CA ASN A 123 -13.79 7.35 -5.69
C ASN A 123 -13.72 5.81 -5.65
N GLU A 124 -14.34 5.12 -6.61
CA GLU A 124 -14.28 3.65 -6.68
C GLU A 124 -12.85 3.14 -6.88
N LYS A 125 -12.06 3.83 -7.69
CA LYS A 125 -10.64 3.50 -7.91
C LYS A 125 -9.80 3.76 -6.67
N ILE A 126 -10.13 4.79 -5.87
CA ILE A 126 -9.42 5.11 -4.62
C ILE A 126 -9.52 3.94 -3.63
N LYS A 127 -10.69 3.30 -3.53
CA LYS A 127 -10.84 2.11 -2.68
C LYS A 127 -9.97 0.95 -3.16
N ASN A 128 -9.89 0.74 -4.48
CA ASN A 128 -9.02 -0.28 -5.07
C ASN A 128 -7.54 0.01 -4.80
N ILE A 129 -7.13 1.29 -4.79
CA ILE A 129 -5.78 1.70 -4.38
C ILE A 129 -5.50 1.27 -2.95
N ASN A 130 -6.38 1.61 -2.00
CA ASN A 130 -6.21 1.24 -0.59
C ASN A 130 -6.11 -0.29 -0.41
N ASP A 131 -7.05 -1.04 -0.99
CA ASP A 131 -7.05 -2.51 -0.92
C ASP A 131 -5.77 -3.10 -1.54
N SER A 132 -5.28 -2.53 -2.66
CA SER A 132 -4.03 -2.97 -3.29
C SER A 132 -2.79 -2.66 -2.46
N ILE A 133 -2.72 -1.49 -1.81
CA ILE A 133 -1.59 -1.14 -0.93
C ILE A 133 -1.53 -2.10 0.25
N VAL A 134 -2.66 -2.38 0.90
CA VAL A 134 -2.76 -3.31 2.03
C VAL A 134 -2.30 -4.72 1.62
N LYS A 135 -2.77 -5.19 0.46
CA LYS A 135 -2.41 -6.51 -0.08
C LYS A 135 -0.92 -6.59 -0.38
N ASN A 136 -0.36 -5.62 -1.12
CA ASN A 136 1.05 -5.64 -1.51
C ASN A 136 1.99 -5.45 -0.30
N PHE A 137 1.62 -4.62 0.67
CA PHE A 137 2.39 -4.49 1.90
C PHE A 137 2.42 -5.80 2.68
N SER A 138 1.27 -6.46 2.78
CA SER A 138 1.17 -7.77 3.43
C SER A 138 1.99 -8.82 2.68
N LEU A 139 1.95 -8.82 1.34
CA LEU A 139 2.75 -9.73 0.51
C LEU A 139 4.25 -9.55 0.75
N ILE A 140 4.76 -8.31 0.79
CA ILE A 140 6.17 -8.03 1.10
C ILE A 140 6.54 -8.62 2.47
N ARG A 141 5.73 -8.38 3.50
CA ARG A 141 5.98 -8.92 4.85
C ARG A 141 5.93 -10.45 4.88
N VAL A 142 5.03 -11.05 4.12
CA VAL A 142 4.87 -12.50 4.04
C VAL A 142 6.05 -13.14 3.31
N ILE A 143 6.53 -12.54 2.22
CA ILE A 143 7.75 -12.99 1.51
C ILE A 143 8.92 -13.13 2.48
N ASP A 144 9.10 -12.17 3.38
CA ASP A 144 10.20 -12.19 4.37
C ASP A 144 10.02 -13.30 5.43
N SER A 145 8.80 -13.79 5.64
CA SER A 145 8.47 -14.78 6.68
C SER A 145 8.38 -16.24 6.20
N LEU A 146 8.11 -16.46 4.91
CA LEU A 146 7.87 -17.79 4.36
C LEU A 146 9.15 -18.37 3.74
N THR A 147 9.29 -19.69 3.82
CA THR A 147 10.48 -20.43 3.37
C THR A 147 10.18 -21.42 2.26
N ILE A 148 8.97 -21.97 2.19
CA ILE A 148 8.63 -23.02 1.23
C ILE A 148 7.40 -22.71 0.37
N LEU A 149 6.45 -21.94 0.89
CA LEU A 149 5.20 -21.66 0.19
C LEU A 149 5.33 -20.45 -0.73
N ASP A 150 4.58 -20.48 -1.83
CA ASP A 150 4.43 -19.35 -2.74
C ASP A 150 3.57 -18.27 -2.08
N SER A 151 4.22 -17.16 -1.70
CA SER A 151 3.61 -16.03 -1.00
C SER A 151 2.50 -15.34 -1.81
N LYS A 152 2.58 -15.31 -3.13
CA LYS A 152 1.54 -14.71 -3.97
C LYS A 152 0.27 -15.56 -3.94
N LYS A 153 0.44 -16.86 -4.17
CA LYS A 153 -0.69 -17.80 -4.18
C LYS A 153 -1.40 -17.86 -2.84
N ILE A 154 -0.66 -17.87 -1.73
CA ILE A 154 -1.28 -17.95 -0.41
C ILE A 154 -2.06 -16.67 -0.08
N ILE A 155 -1.51 -15.49 -0.39
CA ILE A 155 -2.20 -14.21 -0.21
C ILE A 155 -3.49 -14.16 -1.02
N GLU A 156 -3.50 -14.65 -2.27
CA GLU A 156 -4.72 -14.75 -3.08
C GLU A 156 -5.79 -15.65 -2.44
N ARG A 157 -5.40 -16.82 -1.91
CA ARG A 157 -6.35 -17.72 -1.22
C ARG A 157 -6.88 -17.11 0.08
N ILE A 158 -6.05 -16.37 0.81
CA ILE A 158 -6.46 -15.65 2.02
C ILE A 158 -7.46 -14.54 1.65
N GLU A 159 -7.20 -13.79 0.58
CA GLU A 159 -8.08 -12.74 0.08
C GLU A 159 -9.46 -13.29 -0.29
N GLU A 160 -9.54 -14.46 -0.93
CA GLU A 160 -10.82 -15.15 -1.19
C GLU A 160 -11.61 -15.40 0.11
N GLY A 161 -10.94 -15.85 1.17
CA GLY A 161 -11.56 -16.08 2.48
C GLY A 161 -12.01 -14.78 3.16
N ILE A 162 -11.18 -13.73 3.14
CA ILE A 162 -11.54 -12.40 3.66
C ILE A 162 -12.78 -11.87 2.93
N ASN A 163 -12.78 -11.93 1.60
CA ASN A 163 -13.92 -11.48 0.78
C ASN A 163 -15.20 -12.26 1.10
N ALA A 164 -15.11 -13.57 1.35
CA ALA A 164 -16.26 -14.38 1.75
C ALA A 164 -16.85 -13.89 3.09
N ILE A 165 -16.01 -13.60 4.09
CA ILE A 165 -16.44 -13.08 5.39
C ILE A 165 -17.10 -11.70 5.21
N GLU A 166 -16.45 -10.77 4.52
CA GLU A 166 -16.97 -9.42 4.31
C GLU A 166 -18.32 -9.43 3.56
N ASN A 167 -18.46 -10.32 2.56
CA ASN A 167 -19.68 -10.45 1.77
C ASN A 167 -20.85 -11.03 2.56
N ILE A 168 -20.60 -11.98 3.47
CA ILE A 168 -21.62 -12.57 4.34
C ILE A 168 -22.04 -11.57 5.42
N GLN A 169 -21.08 -10.84 5.99
CA GLN A 169 -21.34 -9.87 7.06
C GLN A 169 -21.83 -8.51 6.58
N LYS A 170 -21.74 -8.24 5.28
CA LYS A 170 -22.02 -6.92 4.68
C LYS A 170 -21.20 -5.80 5.31
N LYS A 171 -19.99 -6.11 5.77
CA LYS A 171 -19.07 -5.19 6.42
C LYS A 171 -17.64 -5.47 5.98
N LYS A 172 -16.90 -4.42 5.64
CA LYS A 172 -15.46 -4.51 5.36
C LYS A 172 -14.66 -4.64 6.66
N LEU A 173 -13.62 -5.46 6.65
CA LEU A 173 -12.62 -5.49 7.71
C LEU A 173 -11.74 -4.24 7.58
N SER A 174 -11.29 -3.70 8.72
CA SER A 174 -10.29 -2.64 8.72
C SER A 174 -8.98 -3.15 8.15
N ASN A 175 -8.16 -2.25 7.60
CA ASN A 175 -6.88 -2.61 6.99
C ASN A 175 -5.98 -3.35 7.99
N ASP A 176 -5.89 -2.89 9.25
CA ASP A 176 -5.14 -3.57 10.31
C ASP A 176 -5.53 -5.05 10.46
N LYS A 177 -6.84 -5.35 10.44
CA LYS A 177 -7.33 -6.73 10.52
C LYS A 177 -6.95 -7.54 9.29
N LYS A 178 -7.06 -6.96 8.09
CA LYS A 178 -6.64 -7.63 6.84
C LYS A 178 -5.16 -7.99 6.87
N ILE A 179 -4.30 -7.06 7.30
CA ILE A 179 -2.84 -7.28 7.40
C ILE A 179 -2.55 -8.38 8.42
N SER A 180 -3.19 -8.32 9.60
CA SER A 180 -3.06 -9.37 10.62
C SER A 180 -3.47 -10.73 10.08
N LEU A 181 -4.57 -10.81 9.32
CA LEU A 181 -5.01 -12.07 8.69
C LEU A 181 -4.03 -12.56 7.63
N TYR A 182 -3.60 -11.69 6.71
CA TYR A 182 -2.63 -12.06 5.67
C TYR A 182 -1.35 -12.65 6.26
N VAL A 183 -0.79 -11.99 7.28
CA VAL A 183 0.44 -12.46 7.93
C VAL A 183 0.19 -13.74 8.75
N HIS A 184 -0.83 -13.73 9.61
CA HIS A 184 -1.09 -14.86 10.51
C HIS A 184 -1.44 -16.14 9.74
N LEU A 185 -2.36 -16.07 8.77
CA LEU A 185 -2.78 -17.22 7.98
C LEU A 185 -1.63 -17.75 7.10
N SER A 186 -0.82 -16.86 6.53
CA SER A 186 0.34 -17.28 5.74
C SER A 186 1.33 -18.09 6.58
N CYS A 187 1.72 -17.57 7.74
CA CYS A 187 2.61 -18.26 8.67
C CYS A 187 1.98 -19.54 9.22
N MET A 188 0.67 -19.53 9.52
CA MET A 188 -0.07 -20.68 10.01
C MET A 188 -0.06 -21.84 9.01
N ILE A 189 -0.41 -21.59 7.74
CA ILE A 189 -0.42 -22.65 6.73
C ILE A 189 0.98 -23.20 6.51
N GLU A 190 2.03 -22.37 6.51
CA GLU A 190 3.40 -22.87 6.41
C GLU A 190 3.78 -23.77 7.59
N ARG A 191 3.41 -23.40 8.84
CA ARG A 191 3.58 -24.29 10.01
C ARG A 191 2.85 -25.62 9.84
N LEU A 192 1.59 -25.59 9.41
CA LEU A 192 0.77 -26.78 9.23
C LEU A 192 1.35 -27.72 8.15
N VAL A 193 1.80 -27.17 7.03
CA VAL A 193 2.47 -27.95 5.96
C VAL A 193 3.76 -28.58 6.46
N ARG A 194 4.51 -27.88 7.33
CA ARG A 194 5.76 -28.39 7.92
C ARG A 194 5.53 -29.38 9.07
N GLN A 195 4.28 -29.63 9.46
CA GLN A 195 3.91 -30.47 10.60
C GLN A 195 4.61 -30.07 11.91
N THR A 196 4.87 -28.77 12.10
CA THR A 196 5.40 -28.27 13.37
C THR A 196 4.30 -28.27 14.42
N GLU A 197 4.62 -28.67 15.65
CA GLU A 197 3.67 -28.71 16.78
C GLU A 197 2.93 -27.38 16.96
N ILE A 198 1.64 -27.47 17.30
CA ILE A 198 0.77 -26.31 17.56
C ILE A 198 0.61 -26.19 19.06
N GLU A 199 0.85 -24.99 19.61
CA GLU A 199 0.57 -24.69 21.02
C GLU A 199 -0.94 -24.70 21.31
N GLU A 200 -1.31 -25.19 22.49
CA GLU A 200 -2.69 -25.21 22.96
C GLU A 200 -3.23 -23.77 23.11
N TYR A 201 -4.45 -23.55 22.61
CA TYR A 201 -5.20 -22.32 22.87
C TYR A 201 -6.15 -22.56 24.05
N THR A 202 -6.02 -21.75 25.09
CA THR A 202 -6.86 -21.84 26.31
C THR A 202 -8.29 -21.32 26.01
N ASP A 203 -9.32 -21.97 26.57
CA ASP A 203 -10.76 -21.62 26.46
C ASP A 203 -11.49 -21.89 25.12
N MET A 204 -11.12 -22.99 24.44
CA MET A 204 -11.77 -23.48 23.21
C MET A 204 -13.28 -23.71 23.32
N ASP A 205 -13.74 -24.31 24.43
CA ASP A 205 -15.13 -24.74 24.59
C ASP A 205 -16.10 -23.57 24.75
N LEU A 206 -15.67 -22.49 25.40
CA LEU A 206 -16.47 -21.28 25.59
C LEU A 206 -16.65 -20.52 24.28
N LEU A 207 -15.60 -20.41 23.47
CA LEU A 207 -15.67 -19.77 22.16
C LEU A 207 -16.66 -20.49 21.25
N ILE A 208 -16.56 -21.82 21.14
CA ILE A 208 -17.45 -22.62 20.28
C ILE A 208 -18.90 -22.52 20.77
N LYS A 209 -19.12 -22.49 22.08
CA LYS A 209 -20.47 -22.42 22.66
C LYS A 209 -21.13 -21.05 22.45
N ASN A 210 -20.38 -19.96 22.64
CA ASN A 210 -20.94 -18.61 22.64
C ASN A 210 -20.93 -17.95 21.25
N HIS A 211 -20.02 -18.36 20.37
CA HIS A 211 -19.78 -17.72 19.06
C HIS A 211 -19.79 -18.74 17.90
N HIS A 212 -20.67 -19.73 17.99
CA HIS A 212 -20.77 -20.82 17.02
C HIS A 212 -20.95 -20.34 15.56
N SER A 213 -21.70 -19.25 15.35
CA SER A 213 -22.01 -18.76 14.01
C SER A 213 -20.78 -18.16 13.32
N GLU A 214 -19.98 -17.41 14.06
CA GLU A 214 -18.75 -16.77 13.65
C GLU A 214 -17.65 -17.82 13.42
N VAL A 215 -17.53 -18.78 14.32
CA VAL A 215 -16.61 -19.93 14.16
C VAL A 215 -16.93 -20.71 12.90
N LYS A 216 -18.22 -20.99 12.64
CA LYS A 216 -18.65 -21.69 11.41
C LYS A 216 -18.36 -20.86 10.16
N LEU A 217 -18.59 -19.55 10.22
CA LEU A 217 -18.27 -18.64 9.11
C LEU A 217 -16.77 -18.66 8.79
N ILE A 218 -15.91 -18.52 9.80
CA ILE A 218 -14.45 -18.55 9.64
C ILE A 218 -14.00 -19.88 9.02
N LYS A 219 -14.46 -21.02 9.56
CA LYS A 219 -14.15 -22.34 9.02
C LYS A 219 -14.54 -22.47 7.55
N ASN A 220 -15.74 -22.04 7.20
CA ASN A 220 -16.21 -22.13 5.82
C ASN A 220 -15.39 -21.23 4.88
N ALA A 221 -15.13 -19.98 5.29
CA ALA A 221 -14.40 -19.00 4.51
C ALA A 221 -12.96 -19.45 4.20
N PHE A 222 -12.28 -20.08 5.16
CA PHE A 222 -10.89 -20.52 5.00
C PHE A 222 -10.74 -22.00 4.62
N SER A 223 -11.83 -22.72 4.37
CA SER A 223 -11.78 -24.11 3.84
C SER A 223 -11.06 -24.23 2.49
N VAL A 224 -10.96 -23.12 1.74
CA VAL A 224 -10.16 -23.06 0.51
C VAL A 224 -8.67 -23.26 0.79
N LEU A 225 -8.15 -22.78 1.92
CA LEU A 225 -6.76 -22.97 2.33
C LEU A 225 -6.49 -24.43 2.69
N GLU A 226 -7.38 -25.05 3.48
CA GLU A 226 -7.29 -26.47 3.83
C GLU A 226 -7.19 -27.36 2.59
N LYS A 227 -8.06 -27.11 1.60
CA LYS A 227 -8.06 -27.84 0.32
C LYS A 227 -6.82 -27.57 -0.52
N SER A 228 -6.41 -26.31 -0.63
CA SER A 228 -5.29 -25.90 -1.50
C SER A 228 -3.95 -26.45 -1.02
N TYR A 229 -3.78 -26.58 0.29
CA TYR A 229 -2.51 -27.00 0.91
C TYR A 229 -2.57 -28.37 1.56
N SER A 230 -3.70 -29.08 1.45
CA SER A 230 -3.93 -30.41 2.06
C SER A 230 -3.66 -30.44 3.57
N VAL A 231 -4.10 -29.41 4.29
CA VAL A 231 -3.97 -29.28 5.75
C VAL A 231 -5.35 -29.21 6.41
N GLN A 232 -5.38 -29.40 7.73
CA GLN A 232 -6.56 -29.11 8.55
C GLN A 232 -6.23 -27.93 9.46
N ILE A 233 -7.07 -26.91 9.47
CA ILE A 233 -6.91 -25.76 10.37
C ILE A 233 -7.44 -26.18 11.74
N PRO A 234 -6.58 -26.26 12.76
CA PRO A 234 -6.98 -26.63 14.11
C PRO A 234 -7.99 -25.61 14.65
N ILE A 235 -8.84 -26.06 15.57
CA ILE A 235 -9.81 -25.17 16.19
C ILE A 235 -9.14 -24.01 16.96
N SER A 236 -7.94 -24.23 17.54
CA SER A 236 -7.14 -23.19 18.20
C SER A 236 -6.81 -22.02 17.27
N GLU A 237 -6.41 -22.32 16.04
CA GLU A 237 -6.16 -21.31 15.01
C GLU A 237 -7.44 -20.60 14.56
N ILE A 238 -8.59 -21.30 14.54
CA ILE A 238 -9.88 -20.64 14.34
C ILE A 238 -10.17 -19.61 15.46
N GLY A 239 -9.76 -19.88 16.69
CA GLY A 239 -9.83 -18.93 17.81
C GLY A 239 -8.97 -17.70 17.60
N TYR A 240 -7.72 -17.86 17.16
CA TYR A 240 -6.86 -16.72 16.82
C TYR A 240 -7.45 -15.87 15.68
N ILE A 241 -7.95 -16.51 14.62
CA ILE A 241 -8.60 -15.82 13.51
C ILE A 241 -9.85 -15.06 14.00
N TYR A 242 -10.65 -15.67 14.87
CA TYR A 242 -11.78 -15.01 15.52
C TYR A 242 -11.34 -13.74 16.25
N ASN A 243 -10.31 -13.83 17.08
CA ASN A 243 -9.81 -12.67 17.84
C ASN A 243 -9.33 -11.54 16.93
N ILE A 244 -8.69 -11.85 15.80
CA ILE A 244 -8.27 -10.83 14.84
C ILE A 244 -9.50 -10.10 14.27
N ILE A 245 -10.56 -10.85 13.94
CA ILE A 245 -11.74 -10.29 13.28
C ILE A 245 -12.64 -9.54 14.27
N TYR A 246 -12.88 -10.08 15.46
CA TYR A 246 -13.89 -9.56 16.40
C TYR A 246 -13.31 -8.97 17.69
N GLY A 247 -12.03 -9.20 17.99
CA GLY A 247 -11.42 -8.93 19.28
C GLY A 247 -11.55 -10.10 20.26
N LEU A 248 -10.91 -10.01 21.42
CA LEU A 248 -11.06 -11.00 22.48
C LEU A 248 -12.54 -11.04 22.94
N PRO A 249 -13.14 -12.24 23.07
CA PRO A 249 -14.47 -12.36 23.66
C PRO A 249 -14.43 -11.83 25.11
N GLN A 250 -15.38 -10.96 25.47
CA GLN A 250 -15.58 -10.50 26.85
C GLN A 250 -16.39 -11.50 27.66
#